data_AF-A0A7J7K2L3-F1
#
_entry.id   AF-A0A7J7K2L3-F1
#
_cell.length_a   1.000
_cell.length_b   1.000
_cell.length_c   1.000
_cell.angle_alpha   90.00
_cell.angle_beta   90.00
_cell.angle_gamma   90.00
#
_symmetry.space_group_name_H-M   'P 1'
#
loop_
_entity.id
_entity.type
_entity.pdbx_description
1 polymer ?
#
loop_
_entity_poly.entity_id
_entity_poly.type
_entity_poly.pdbx_seq_one_letter_code
_entity_poly.pdbx_strand_id
1 'polypeptide(L)'
;MGSCSYELVTHINQSFAITVENVPCGVSGVTCTKAVHIKVNQHRIDLVRGKAATVNNVTLTENVYSSNDIKIGRAGLFVVIYVPEYGMEVMWDEGTRVYVMLDRKHMGHVRGLCGNFNGRSDDEFASRTNSTESRPSVFGESWKLSDSCPNVVQDVPDENTSPCGTANGIPLAHREPWAKAKCHHHGGPRV
;
A
#
# COMPACT_ATOMS: atom_id res chain seq x y z
N MET A 1 10.66 5.27 7.41
CA MET A 1 9.38 4.67 6.92
C MET A 1 8.72 3.91 8.07
N GLY A 2 7.40 3.71 7.99
CA GLY A 2 6.62 3.09 9.07
C GLY A 2 6.72 1.56 9.10
N SER A 3 7.04 0.99 10.27
CA SER A 3 7.09 -0.46 10.54
C SER A 3 5.90 -0.85 11.43
N CYS A 4 4.74 -1.07 10.82
CA CYS A 4 3.49 -1.40 11.48
C CYS A 4 2.48 -1.97 10.47
N SER A 5 1.30 -2.34 10.97
CA SER A 5 0.12 -2.53 10.14
C SER A 5 -0.63 -1.22 9.97
N TYR A 6 -0.99 -0.90 8.73
CA TYR A 6 -1.66 0.33 8.34
C TYR A 6 -2.94 0.04 7.55
N GLU A 7 -3.90 0.95 7.66
CA GLU A 7 -5.11 0.94 6.83
C GLU A 7 -4.83 1.64 5.50
N LEU A 8 -4.76 0.87 4.42
CA LEU A 8 -4.48 1.39 3.09
C LEU A 8 -5.74 2.05 2.50
N VAL A 9 -6.85 1.31 2.56
CA VAL A 9 -8.18 1.76 2.15
C VAL A 9 -9.21 1.11 3.06
N THR A 10 -10.20 1.88 3.51
CA THR A 10 -11.41 1.36 4.15
C THR A 10 -12.62 2.12 3.64
N HIS A 11 -13.73 1.43 3.44
CA HIS A 11 -14.99 2.08 3.08
C HIS A 11 -15.62 2.75 4.32
N ILE A 12 -16.29 3.88 4.16
CA ILE A 12 -16.85 4.65 5.29
C ILE A 12 -17.86 3.84 6.12
N ASN A 13 -18.65 2.98 5.47
CA ASN A 13 -19.59 2.08 6.14
C ASN A 13 -18.96 0.76 6.63
N GLN A 14 -17.65 0.59 6.51
CA GLN A 14 -16.88 -0.60 6.93
C GLN A 14 -17.24 -1.90 6.17
N SER A 15 -17.82 -1.80 4.96
CA SER A 15 -18.12 -2.94 4.10
C SER A 15 -16.88 -3.69 3.61
N PHE A 16 -15.78 -2.97 3.39
CA PHE A 16 -14.48 -3.54 3.11
C PHE A 16 -13.34 -2.71 3.70
N ALA A 17 -12.22 -3.38 3.95
CA ALA A 17 -10.96 -2.78 4.37
C ALA A 17 -9.77 -3.56 3.80
N ILE A 18 -8.77 -2.82 3.31
CA ILE A 18 -7.49 -3.33 2.83
C ILE A 18 -6.42 -2.78 3.75
N THR A 19 -5.67 -3.68 4.39
CA THR A 19 -4.59 -3.31 5.30
C THR A 19 -3.28 -3.93 4.84
N VAL A 20 -2.18 -3.25 5.14
CA VAL A 20 -0.83 -3.70 4.79
C VAL A 20 0.01 -3.78 6.05
N GLU A 21 0.79 -4.84 6.17
CA GLU A 21 1.80 -5.00 7.22
C GLU A 21 3.17 -4.67 6.62
N ASN A 22 3.84 -3.65 7.16
CA ASN A 22 5.17 -3.24 6.74
C ASN A 22 6.21 -3.63 7.80
N VAL A 23 7.27 -4.30 7.35
CA VAL A 23 8.38 -4.71 8.22
C VAL A 23 9.71 -4.13 7.72
N PRO A 24 10.71 -3.91 8.58
CA PRO A 24 12.02 -3.44 8.15
C PRO A 24 12.66 -4.41 7.14
N CYS A 25 13.28 -3.88 6.10
CA CYS A 25 13.91 -4.67 5.05
C CYS A 25 15.06 -3.92 4.40
N GLY A 26 16.07 -4.64 3.91
CA GLY A 26 17.20 -4.02 3.20
C GLY A 26 18.07 -3.17 4.12
N VAL A 27 18.27 -1.90 3.77
CA VAL A 27 19.07 -0.94 4.55
C VAL A 27 18.25 -0.32 5.70
N SER A 28 18.95 0.27 6.67
CA SER A 28 18.32 0.90 7.83
C SER A 28 17.29 1.97 7.42
N GLY A 29 16.14 2.00 8.10
CA GLY A 29 15.08 2.99 7.90
C GLY A 29 14.06 2.68 6.79
N VAL A 30 14.29 1.64 5.98
CA VAL A 30 13.39 1.21 4.90
C VAL A 30 12.48 0.06 5.36
N THR A 31 11.23 0.10 4.93
CA THR A 31 10.25 -0.97 5.19
C THR A 31 9.66 -1.51 3.88
N CYS A 32 9.27 -2.78 3.91
CA CYS A 32 8.66 -3.48 2.79
C CYS A 32 7.34 -4.10 3.25
N THR A 33 6.38 -4.19 2.34
CA THR A 33 5.13 -4.92 2.57
C THR A 33 5.40 -6.40 2.79
N LYS A 34 5.08 -6.90 3.98
CA LYS A 34 5.16 -8.31 4.36
C LYS A 34 3.87 -9.05 4.08
N ALA A 35 2.74 -8.38 4.32
CA ALA A 35 1.42 -8.95 4.15
C ALA A 35 0.41 -7.90 3.68
N VAL A 36 -0.61 -8.38 2.97
CA VAL A 36 -1.81 -7.64 2.58
C VAL A 36 -3.01 -8.42 3.08
N HIS A 37 -3.89 -7.75 3.81
CA HIS A 37 -5.12 -8.33 4.32
C HIS A 37 -6.32 -7.61 3.72
N ILE A 38 -7.25 -8.37 3.15
CA ILE A 38 -8.50 -7.84 2.61
C ILE A 38 -9.64 -8.42 3.43
N LYS A 39 -10.43 -7.54 4.05
CA LYS A 39 -11.71 -7.89 4.65
C LYS A 39 -12.80 -7.32 3.75
N VAL A 40 -13.75 -8.14 3.33
CA VAL A 40 -14.89 -7.72 2.53
C VAL A 40 -16.08 -8.63 2.82
N ASN A 41 -17.22 -8.06 3.18
CA ASN A 41 -18.38 -8.81 3.67
C ASN A 41 -17.97 -9.77 4.81
N GLN A 42 -18.35 -11.05 4.74
CA GLN A 42 -17.93 -12.13 5.64
C GLN A 42 -16.54 -12.71 5.35
N HIS A 43 -15.86 -12.27 4.30
CA HIS A 43 -14.63 -12.88 3.83
C HIS A 43 -13.39 -12.16 4.36
N ARG A 44 -12.39 -12.97 4.71
CA ARG A 44 -11.03 -12.53 5.02
C ARG A 44 -10.06 -13.20 4.06
N ILE A 45 -9.30 -12.40 3.33
CA ILE A 45 -8.25 -12.86 2.44
C ILE A 45 -6.91 -12.39 3.00
N ASP A 46 -5.97 -13.31 3.18
CA ASP A 46 -4.63 -12.99 3.66
C ASP A 46 -3.59 -13.37 2.60
N LEU A 47 -2.81 -12.38 2.17
CA LEU A 47 -1.64 -12.58 1.33
C LEU A 47 -0.40 -12.31 2.17
N VAL A 48 0.48 -13.30 2.33
CA VAL A 48 1.68 -13.18 3.16
C VAL A 48 2.90 -13.64 2.37
N ARG A 49 3.99 -12.87 2.40
CA ARG A 49 5.13 -13.10 1.52
C ARG A 49 5.74 -14.46 1.83
N GLY A 50 5.89 -15.28 0.81
CA GLY A 50 6.43 -16.64 0.91
C GLY A 50 5.43 -17.67 1.45
N LYS A 51 4.14 -17.32 1.53
CA LYS A 51 3.06 -18.24 1.88
C LYS A 51 1.99 -18.21 0.80
N ALA A 52 1.30 -19.33 0.63
CA ALA A 52 0.09 -19.36 -0.19
C ALA A 52 -0.98 -18.45 0.43
N ALA A 53 -1.79 -17.83 -0.44
CA ALA A 53 -2.92 -17.01 -0.06
C ALA A 53 -3.94 -17.85 0.73
N THR A 54 -4.65 -17.20 1.64
CA THR A 54 -5.74 -17.85 2.38
C THR A 54 -7.06 -17.11 2.17
N VAL A 55 -8.15 -17.84 2.21
CA VAL A 55 -9.51 -17.31 2.29
C VAL A 55 -10.18 -17.94 3.51
N ASN A 56 -10.62 -17.12 4.46
CA ASN A 56 -11.24 -17.56 5.71
C ASN A 56 -10.39 -18.61 6.45
N ASN A 57 -9.08 -18.37 6.54
CA ASN A 57 -8.06 -19.26 7.12
C ASN A 57 -7.84 -20.59 6.38
N VAL A 58 -8.47 -20.80 5.23
CA VAL A 58 -8.22 -21.95 4.35
C VAL A 58 -7.12 -21.59 3.36
N THR A 59 -6.05 -22.37 3.32
CA THR A 59 -4.92 -22.16 2.40
C THR A 59 -5.31 -22.59 0.99
N LEU A 60 -5.00 -21.75 0.01
CA LEU A 60 -5.30 -22.01 -1.40
C LEU A 60 -4.18 -22.78 -2.08
N THR A 61 -4.55 -23.68 -2.99
CA THR A 61 -3.61 -24.31 -3.92
C THR A 61 -3.33 -23.35 -5.08
N GLU A 62 -2.05 -23.11 -5.36
CA GLU A 62 -1.59 -22.25 -6.47
C GLU A 62 -2.12 -20.81 -6.47
N ASN A 63 -2.60 -20.32 -5.32
CA ASN A 63 -3.26 -19.02 -5.18
C ASN A 63 -4.44 -18.84 -6.16
N VAL A 64 -5.17 -19.92 -6.45
CA VAL A 64 -6.39 -19.89 -7.27
C VAL A 64 -7.61 -20.11 -6.38
N TYR A 65 -8.62 -19.25 -6.53
CA TYR A 65 -9.91 -19.37 -5.86
C TYR A 65 -10.98 -18.72 -6.70
N SER A 66 -12.18 -19.32 -6.77
CA SER A 66 -13.29 -18.70 -7.49
C SER A 66 -14.60 -19.01 -6.78
N SER A 67 -15.29 -17.96 -6.38
CA SER A 67 -16.68 -17.96 -5.94
C SER A 67 -17.46 -16.85 -6.67
N ASN A 68 -18.74 -16.69 -6.35
CA ASN A 68 -19.53 -15.56 -6.86
C ASN A 68 -19.03 -14.22 -6.30
N ASP A 69 -18.51 -14.23 -5.08
CA ASP A 69 -18.14 -13.02 -4.34
C ASP A 69 -16.68 -12.63 -4.57
N ILE A 70 -15.78 -13.61 -4.73
CA ILE A 70 -14.34 -13.40 -4.80
C ILE A 70 -13.72 -14.29 -5.87
N LYS A 71 -12.85 -13.70 -6.69
CA LYS A 71 -11.98 -14.42 -7.62
C LYS A 71 -10.53 -14.10 -7.27
N ILE A 72 -9.70 -15.12 -7.14
CA ILE A 72 -8.26 -15.02 -6.90
C ILE A 72 -7.54 -15.81 -7.97
N GLY A 73 -6.54 -15.19 -8.58
CA GLY A 73 -5.68 -15.83 -9.56
C GLY A 73 -4.35 -15.11 -9.68
N ARG A 74 -3.65 -15.37 -10.78
CA ARG A 74 -2.35 -14.76 -11.07
C ARG A 74 -2.35 -14.04 -12.41
N ALA A 75 -1.68 -12.89 -12.46
CA ALA A 75 -1.38 -12.14 -13.66
C ALA A 75 0.12 -11.81 -13.68
N GLY A 76 0.90 -12.60 -14.42
CA GLY A 76 2.36 -12.52 -14.37
C GLY A 76 2.90 -12.79 -12.96
N LEU A 77 3.59 -11.80 -12.37
CA LEU A 77 4.15 -11.88 -11.02
C LEU A 77 3.15 -11.51 -9.90
N PHE A 78 1.94 -11.08 -10.26
CA PHE A 78 0.96 -10.60 -9.29
C PHE A 78 -0.03 -11.68 -8.92
N VAL A 79 -0.34 -11.79 -7.63
CA VAL A 79 -1.60 -12.37 -7.15
C VAL A 79 -2.67 -11.28 -7.28
N VAL A 80 -3.77 -11.62 -7.95
CA VAL A 80 -4.87 -10.70 -8.24
C VAL A 80 -6.13 -11.18 -7.54
N ILE A 81 -6.76 -10.29 -6.78
CA ILE A 81 -8.04 -10.50 -6.12
C ILE A 81 -9.04 -9.57 -6.80
N TYR A 82 -10.12 -10.14 -7.31
CA TYR A 82 -11.24 -9.39 -7.85
C TYR A 82 -12.51 -9.67 -7.05
N VAL A 83 -13.20 -8.61 -6.65
CA VAL A 83 -14.46 -8.64 -5.90
C VAL A 83 -15.54 -7.95 -6.74
N PRO A 84 -16.34 -8.72 -7.52
CA PRO A 84 -17.26 -8.16 -8.51
C PRO A 84 -18.31 -7.20 -7.93
N GLU A 85 -18.90 -7.55 -6.78
CA GLU A 85 -19.91 -6.71 -6.11
C GLU A 85 -19.40 -5.28 -5.87
N TYR A 86 -18.13 -5.16 -5.47
CA TYR A 86 -17.50 -3.88 -5.18
C TYR A 86 -16.81 -3.27 -6.40
N GLY A 87 -16.65 -3.98 -7.52
CA GLY A 87 -15.81 -3.51 -8.62
C GLY A 87 -14.41 -3.17 -8.11
N MET A 88 -13.88 -4.03 -7.25
CA MET A 88 -12.60 -3.84 -6.56
C MET A 88 -11.61 -4.88 -7.06
N GLU A 89 -10.41 -4.42 -7.38
CA GLU A 89 -9.27 -5.27 -7.71
C GLU A 89 -8.06 -4.92 -6.85
N VAL A 90 -7.45 -5.93 -6.24
CA VAL A 90 -6.22 -5.80 -5.47
C VAL A 90 -5.15 -6.68 -6.11
N MET A 91 -4.02 -6.09 -6.45
CA MET A 91 -2.87 -6.81 -7.00
C MET A 91 -1.68 -6.66 -6.06
N TRP A 92 -1.00 -7.77 -5.78
CA TRP A 92 0.25 -7.75 -5.03
C TRP A 92 1.32 -8.60 -5.70
N ASP A 93 2.52 -8.04 -5.84
CA ASP A 93 3.68 -8.71 -6.46
C ASP A 93 4.37 -9.72 -5.52
N GLU A 94 3.77 -10.04 -4.39
CA GLU A 94 4.37 -10.83 -3.29
C GLU A 94 5.66 -10.19 -2.72
N GLY A 95 5.92 -8.95 -3.10
CA GLY A 95 7.10 -8.16 -2.81
C GLY A 95 6.69 -6.85 -2.15
N THR A 96 6.91 -5.73 -2.84
CA THR A 96 6.78 -4.38 -2.27
C THR A 96 5.63 -3.57 -2.85
N ARG A 97 4.92 -4.09 -3.86
CA ARG A 97 3.96 -3.29 -4.64
C ARG A 97 2.56 -3.83 -4.50
N VAL A 98 1.71 -3.04 -3.87
CA VAL A 98 0.27 -3.27 -3.78
C VAL A 98 -0.42 -2.24 -4.67
N TYR A 99 -1.28 -2.71 -5.57
CA TYR A 99 -2.18 -1.88 -6.35
C TYR A 99 -3.61 -2.13 -5.87
N VAL A 100 -4.36 -1.06 -5.67
CA VAL A 100 -5.79 -1.10 -5.36
C VAL A 100 -6.51 -0.30 -6.43
N MET A 101 -7.46 -0.95 -7.09
CA MET A 101 -8.32 -0.33 -8.10
C MET A 101 -9.76 -0.46 -7.63
N LEU A 102 -10.48 0.65 -7.70
CA LEU A 102 -11.87 0.76 -7.28
C LEU A 102 -12.69 1.42 -8.37
N ASP A 103 -13.89 0.90 -8.61
CA ASP A 103 -14.89 1.56 -9.44
C ASP A 103 -15.24 2.96 -8.89
N ARG A 104 -15.60 3.87 -9.80
CA ARG A 104 -15.97 5.25 -9.46
C ARG A 104 -17.14 5.39 -8.48
N LYS A 105 -17.93 4.34 -8.28
CA LYS A 105 -19.01 4.33 -7.26
C LYS A 105 -18.50 4.56 -5.83
N HIS A 106 -17.21 4.31 -5.59
CA HIS A 106 -16.55 4.52 -4.28
C HIS A 106 -15.96 5.93 -4.12
N MET A 107 -16.11 6.82 -5.11
CA MET A 107 -15.56 8.18 -5.08
C MET A 107 -16.11 8.94 -3.87
N GLY A 108 -15.22 9.43 -2.99
CA GLY A 108 -15.61 10.10 -1.74
C GLY A 108 -16.19 9.18 -0.65
N HIS A 109 -16.19 7.85 -0.84
CA HIS A 109 -16.76 6.87 0.10
C HIS A 109 -15.71 5.94 0.74
N VAL A 110 -14.43 6.25 0.52
CA VAL A 110 -13.30 5.55 1.13
C VAL A 110 -12.43 6.52 1.90
N ARG A 111 -11.54 5.97 2.72
CA ARG A 111 -10.50 6.71 3.45
C ARG A 111 -9.32 5.78 3.73
N GLY A 112 -8.17 6.33 4.05
CA GLY A 112 -6.96 5.56 4.37
C GLY A 112 -5.71 6.25 3.86
N LEU A 113 -4.59 5.52 3.83
CA LEU A 113 -3.34 6.02 3.25
C LEU A 113 -3.43 6.33 1.75
N CYS A 114 -4.39 5.76 1.02
CA CYS A 114 -4.67 6.10 -0.37
C CYS A 114 -5.66 7.28 -0.53
N GLY A 115 -5.94 8.02 0.55
CA GLY A 115 -6.82 9.18 0.52
C GLY A 115 -8.30 8.82 0.49
N ASN A 116 -9.12 9.77 0.04
CA ASN A 116 -10.60 9.65 0.05
C ASN A 116 -11.22 9.45 -1.34
N PHE A 117 -10.39 9.40 -2.39
CA PHE A 117 -10.81 9.20 -3.78
C PHE A 117 -11.87 10.21 -4.24
N ASN A 118 -11.79 11.49 -3.87
CA ASN A 118 -12.75 12.52 -4.32
C ASN A 118 -12.27 13.31 -5.57
N GLY A 119 -11.03 13.07 -6.02
CA GLY A 119 -10.41 13.76 -7.16
C GLY A 119 -9.77 15.11 -6.84
N ARG A 120 -9.64 15.45 -5.55
CA ARG A 120 -9.00 16.68 -5.08
C ARG A 120 -7.70 16.36 -4.37
N SER A 121 -6.63 17.05 -4.74
CA SER A 121 -5.31 16.81 -4.15
C SER A 121 -5.07 17.54 -2.83
N ASP A 122 -5.94 18.47 -2.44
CA ASP A 122 -5.74 19.35 -1.28
C ASP A 122 -6.11 18.71 0.07
N ASP A 123 -6.80 17.57 0.05
CA ASP A 123 -7.22 16.84 1.25
C ASP A 123 -6.77 15.37 1.29
N GLU A 124 -5.83 14.98 0.43
CA GLU A 124 -5.31 13.60 0.38
C GLU A 124 -4.60 13.17 1.67
N PHE A 125 -4.11 14.13 2.47
CA PHE A 125 -3.52 13.90 3.80
C PHE A 125 -4.54 14.03 4.94
N ALA A 126 -5.81 13.68 4.69
CA ALA A 126 -6.83 13.57 5.72
C ALA A 126 -6.51 12.40 6.68
N SER A 127 -6.28 12.73 7.95
CA SER A 127 -6.04 11.78 9.01
C SER A 127 -7.27 10.90 9.32
N ARG A 128 -7.08 9.88 10.16
CA ARG A 128 -8.19 9.07 10.68
C ARG A 128 -9.28 9.87 11.40
N THR A 129 -8.94 11.03 11.98
CA THR A 129 -9.88 11.97 12.64
C THR A 129 -10.43 13.03 11.68
N ASN A 130 -10.20 12.89 10.38
CA ASN A 130 -10.66 13.79 9.33
C ASN A 130 -10.05 15.21 9.42
N SER A 131 -8.85 15.31 10.01
CA SER A 131 -8.03 16.53 9.97
C SER A 131 -7.02 16.42 8.84
N THR A 132 -6.89 17.47 8.03
CA THR A 132 -5.85 17.51 6.99
C THR A 132 -4.50 17.81 7.64
N GLU A 133 -3.56 16.88 7.51
CA GLU A 133 -2.22 17.02 8.05
C GLU A 133 -1.27 17.66 7.02
N SER A 134 -0.34 18.49 7.50
CA SER A 134 0.68 19.12 6.65
C SER A 134 1.90 18.24 6.40
N ARG A 135 2.07 17.19 7.21
CA ARG A 135 3.26 16.32 7.21
C ARG A 135 2.88 14.89 6.85
N PRO A 136 3.50 14.27 5.83
CA PRO A 136 3.22 12.89 5.44
C PRO A 136 3.44 11.87 6.58
N SER A 137 4.42 12.09 7.46
CA SER A 137 4.66 11.21 8.62
C SER A 137 3.48 11.21 9.59
N VAL A 138 2.98 12.40 9.95
CA VAL A 138 1.84 12.57 10.86
C VAL A 138 0.57 11.97 10.25
N PHE A 139 0.32 12.25 8.97
CA PHE A 139 -0.74 11.60 8.20
C PHE A 139 -0.61 10.08 8.26
N GLY A 140 0.57 9.54 7.94
CA GLY A 140 0.85 8.11 7.93
C GLY A 140 0.66 7.44 9.30
N GLU A 141 1.09 8.12 10.36
CA GLU A 141 0.95 7.65 11.75
C GLU A 141 -0.51 7.56 12.18
N SER A 142 -1.37 8.47 11.73
CA SER A 142 -2.80 8.46 12.06
C SER A 142 -3.53 7.20 11.55
N TRP A 143 -2.97 6.54 10.53
CA TRP A 143 -3.53 5.34 9.91
C TRP A 143 -2.94 4.02 10.44
N LYS A 144 -2.11 4.06 11.49
CA LYS A 144 -1.69 2.85 12.21
C LYS A 144 -2.90 2.09 12.75
N LEU A 145 -2.77 0.76 12.83
CA LEU A 145 -3.77 -0.13 13.43
C LEU A 145 -3.47 -0.46 14.90
N SER A 146 -2.28 -0.11 15.39
CA SER A 146 -1.90 -0.30 16.79
C SER A 146 -1.03 0.85 17.28
N ASP A 147 -1.37 1.38 18.45
CA ASP A 147 -0.58 2.41 19.15
C ASP A 147 0.73 1.87 19.74
N SER A 148 0.86 0.53 19.85
CA SER A 148 2.11 -0.13 20.27
C SER A 148 3.23 -0.02 19.22
N CYS A 149 2.89 0.32 17.98
CA CYS A 149 3.86 0.50 16.92
C CYS A 149 4.69 1.78 17.12
N PRO A 150 6.01 1.72 16.85
CA PRO A 150 6.87 2.89 16.97
C PRO A 150 6.42 4.01 16.02
N ASN A 151 6.57 5.25 16.48
CA ASN A 151 6.42 6.42 15.63
C ASN A 151 7.63 6.54 14.67
N VAL A 152 7.39 7.16 13.52
CA VAL A 152 8.45 7.45 12.55
C VAL A 152 9.16 8.71 13.02
N VAL A 153 10.41 8.57 13.45
CA VAL A 153 11.12 9.63 14.20
C VAL A 153 11.61 10.79 13.32
N GLN A 154 11.47 10.77 11.98
CA GLN A 154 12.05 11.82 11.13
C GLN A 154 11.24 12.14 9.87
N ASP A 155 10.95 13.44 9.66
CA ASP A 155 10.73 14.06 8.34
C ASP A 155 11.96 14.84 7.86
N VAL A 156 13.03 14.87 8.66
CA VAL A 156 14.25 15.59 8.31
C VAL A 156 15.14 14.64 7.50
N PRO A 157 15.48 14.95 6.24
CA PRO A 157 16.44 14.16 5.50
C PRO A 157 17.80 14.37 6.16
N ASP A 158 18.23 13.42 6.97
CA ASP A 158 19.64 13.31 7.30
C ASP A 158 20.35 12.82 6.03
N GLU A 159 21.32 13.61 5.54
CA GLU A 159 22.08 13.30 4.33
C GLU A 159 22.78 11.92 4.42
N ASN A 160 23.05 11.43 5.64
CA ASN A 160 23.62 10.11 5.89
C ASN A 160 22.59 8.96 5.91
N THR A 161 21.28 9.26 5.90
CA THR A 161 20.20 8.25 5.84
C THR A 161 19.34 8.36 4.59
N SER A 162 19.54 9.39 3.77
CA SER A 162 18.89 9.51 2.46
C SER A 162 19.30 8.35 1.54
N PRO A 163 18.35 7.54 1.03
CA PRO A 163 18.63 6.50 0.05
C PRO A 163 19.18 7.06 -1.28
N CYS A 164 19.02 8.37 -1.50
CA CYS A 164 19.55 9.09 -2.66
C CYS A 164 20.87 9.83 -2.34
N GLY A 165 21.37 9.72 -1.10
CA GLY A 165 22.64 10.29 -0.67
C GLY A 165 23.86 9.59 -1.29
N THR A 166 25.02 9.91 -0.76
CA THR A 166 26.28 9.25 -1.14
C THR A 166 26.80 8.42 0.02
N ALA A 167 27.23 7.18 -0.25
CA ALA A 167 28.01 6.40 0.70
C ALA A 167 29.46 6.40 0.21
N ASN A 168 30.39 6.92 1.02
CA ASN A 168 31.81 7.03 0.65
C ASN A 168 32.05 7.72 -0.71
N GLY A 169 31.28 8.78 -1.01
CA GLY A 169 31.37 9.51 -2.28
C GLY A 169 30.75 8.81 -3.49
N ILE A 170 30.14 7.64 -3.32
CA ILE A 170 29.41 6.91 -4.38
C ILE A 170 27.92 7.22 -4.27
N PRO A 171 27.28 7.77 -5.32
CA PRO A 171 25.83 7.97 -5.34
C PRO A 171 25.07 6.65 -5.18
N LEU A 172 24.16 6.60 -4.21
CA LEU A 172 23.26 5.44 -4.01
C LEU A 172 22.07 5.48 -5.00
N ALA A 173 21.83 6.62 -5.64
CA ALA A 173 20.78 6.86 -6.63
C ALA A 173 21.13 6.26 -8.01
N HIS A 174 20.78 5.00 -8.22
CA HIS A 174 21.02 4.29 -9.49
C HIS A 174 19.90 4.46 -10.53
N ARG A 175 18.73 4.99 -10.14
CA ARG A 175 17.51 4.96 -10.98
C ARG A 175 17.27 6.20 -11.83
N GLU A 176 17.86 7.34 -11.48
CA GLU A 176 17.59 8.61 -12.17
C GLU A 176 18.03 8.58 -13.65
N PRO A 177 19.24 8.12 -14.01
CA PRO A 177 19.65 8.06 -15.42
C PRO A 177 18.78 7.11 -16.25
N TRP A 178 18.40 5.97 -15.68
CA TRP A 178 17.54 4.97 -16.32
C TRP A 178 16.12 5.52 -16.57
N ALA A 179 15.53 6.17 -15.57
CA ALA A 179 14.18 6.73 -15.66
C ALA A 179 14.10 7.84 -16.71
N LYS A 180 15.09 8.74 -16.76
CA LYS A 180 15.20 9.78 -17.79
C LYS A 180 15.36 9.17 -19.19
N ALA A 181 16.15 8.10 -19.34
CA ALA A 181 16.37 7.45 -20.64
C ALA A 181 15.14 6.69 -21.17
N LYS A 182 14.25 6.20 -20.30
CA LYS A 182 13.12 5.34 -20.70
C LYS A 182 11.75 6.02 -20.71
N CYS A 183 11.54 7.08 -19.92
CA CYS A 183 10.21 7.67 -19.72
C CYS A 183 10.08 9.14 -20.20
N HIS A 184 11.06 9.68 -20.95
CA HIS A 184 11.10 11.10 -21.33
C HIS A 184 9.90 11.60 -22.16
N HIS A 185 9.16 10.70 -22.83
CA HIS A 185 8.10 11.08 -23.78
C HIS A 185 6.67 11.12 -23.19
N HIS A 186 6.45 10.73 -21.93
CA HIS A 186 5.10 10.65 -21.34
C HIS A 186 4.83 11.62 -20.19
N GLY A 187 5.60 12.71 -20.10
CA GLY A 187 5.60 13.59 -18.93
C GLY A 187 6.44 12.95 -17.83
N GLY A 188 7.68 13.43 -17.70
CA GLY A 188 8.64 12.90 -16.75
C GLY A 188 8.16 12.99 -15.29
N PRO A 189 8.86 12.29 -14.36
CA PRO A 189 8.55 12.40 -12.95
C PRO A 189 8.71 13.86 -12.52
N ARG A 190 7.64 14.47 -11.99
CA ARG A 190 7.80 15.69 -11.20
C ARG A 190 8.56 15.28 -9.95
N VAL A 191 9.78 15.80 -9.83
CA VAL A 191 10.60 15.78 -8.62
C VAL A 191 9.91 16.61 -7.54
#